data_AF-A0A1I9YMU9-F1
#
_entry.id   AF-A0A1I9YMU9-F1
#
_cell.length_a   1.000
_cell.length_b   1.000
_cell.length_c   1.000
_cell.angle_alpha   90.00
_cell.angle_beta   90.00
_cell.angle_gamma   90.00
#
_symmetry.space_group_name_H-M   'P 1'
#
loop_
_entity.id
_entity.type
_entity.pdbx_description
1 polymer ?
#
loop_
_entity_poly.entity_id
_entity_poly.type
_entity_poly.pdbx_seq_one_letter_code
_entity_poly.pdbx_strand_id
1 'polypeptide(L)'
;MTRARGAWLRAARAALIGTLCVLCLAPAAARAASPASAPGSDDITPAERLIFLTDHLHGVAAQTELDYALIDSGQPSRSNDLVKVLVLSENNAKGDAQVSDHSGSVNLPIGGLQCNPAIIYFLEHDIAEMQGLTGGQRRYFQQRLRLALAAGPHIDSVPSEVGGKPVSARRIVVQPYLNDPNAERFAQYTGKRYTFLLADGVPGQVVQIRTDVPGPNNDFTHPAHTESLSFQSALNKLPSPGKLPAKPSNAPRASR
;
A
#
# COMPACT_ATOMS: atom_id res chain seq x y z
N MET A 1 61.77 76.69 1.78
CA MET A 1 60.89 77.80 1.32
C MET A 1 59.47 77.43 1.72
N THR A 2 59.02 77.97 2.86
CA THR A 2 57.92 78.97 2.94
C THR A 2 56.55 78.29 2.81
N ARG A 3 55.90 77.94 3.95
CA ARG A 3 54.67 78.60 4.48
C ARG A 3 53.60 78.78 3.39
N ALA A 4 52.35 78.36 3.56
CA ALA A 4 51.44 79.02 4.49
C ALA A 4 50.00 78.47 4.42
N ARG A 5 49.39 78.33 5.62
CA ARG A 5 48.05 78.83 6.05
C ARG A 5 46.80 78.26 5.36
N GLY A 6 45.69 77.97 6.02
CA GLY A 6 45.19 78.19 7.39
C GLY A 6 43.66 77.98 7.31
N ALA A 7 43.09 77.03 8.05
CA ALA A 7 42.35 77.24 9.30
C ALA A 7 41.24 78.29 9.22
N TRP A 8 39.96 77.88 9.19
CA TRP A 8 38.84 78.60 9.82
C TRP A 8 37.80 77.60 10.39
N LEU A 9 37.45 77.84 11.66
CA LEU A 9 36.44 77.14 12.45
C LEU A 9 35.01 77.52 12.03
N ARG A 10 34.01 76.68 12.33
CA ARG A 10 32.94 76.99 13.33
C ARG A 10 31.91 75.86 13.44
N ALA A 11 31.45 75.67 14.68
CA ALA A 11 30.45 74.70 15.12
C ALA A 11 29.03 75.29 15.16
N ALA A 12 28.00 74.45 15.02
CA ALA A 12 26.67 74.54 15.65
C ALA A 12 25.91 73.25 15.28
N ARG A 13 25.65 72.31 16.20
CA ARG A 13 24.51 72.20 17.15
C ARG A 13 23.11 72.25 16.53
N ALA A 14 22.36 71.20 16.89
CA ALA A 14 20.91 71.11 17.10
C ALA A 14 20.08 70.36 16.04
N ALA A 15 19.38 69.36 16.59
CA ALA A 15 18.38 68.46 16.03
C ALA A 15 17.19 69.14 15.35
N LEU A 16 16.56 68.44 14.40
CA LEU A 16 15.16 68.01 14.51
C LEU A 16 14.74 67.12 13.31
N ILE A 17 14.17 65.96 13.66
CA ILE A 17 12.98 65.29 13.08
C ILE A 17 12.93 64.97 11.57
N GLY A 18 12.85 63.66 11.32
CA GLY A 18 11.90 63.05 10.39
C GLY A 18 12.43 62.82 8.99
N THR A 19 12.50 61.55 8.56
CA THR A 19 11.79 61.00 7.39
C THR A 19 12.19 59.53 7.19
N LEU A 20 11.20 58.65 7.32
CA LEU A 20 10.93 57.42 6.56
C LEU A 20 12.14 56.59 6.06
N CYS A 21 12.41 55.46 6.73
CA CYS A 21 13.16 54.35 6.14
C CYS A 21 12.45 53.04 6.46
N VAL A 22 11.60 52.60 5.53
CA VAL A 22 11.02 51.26 5.51
C VAL A 22 12.13 50.29 5.10
N LEU A 23 12.65 49.51 6.04
CA LEU A 23 13.46 48.33 5.74
C LEU A 23 12.70 47.09 6.20
N CYS A 24 12.22 46.33 5.22
CA CYS A 24 11.67 45.00 5.38
C CYS A 24 12.76 44.05 5.90
N LEU A 25 12.71 43.66 7.17
CA LEU A 25 13.40 42.47 7.65
C LEU A 25 12.41 41.30 7.66
N ALA A 26 12.60 40.37 6.73
CA ALA A 26 11.84 39.13 6.62
C ALA A 26 12.08 38.21 7.84
N PRO A 27 11.06 37.46 8.31
CA PRO A 27 11.28 36.44 9.33
C PRO A 27 12.00 35.24 8.70
N ALA A 28 13.15 34.87 9.26
CA ALA A 28 13.82 33.62 8.99
C ALA A 28 12.91 32.47 9.46
N ALA A 29 12.18 31.85 8.52
CA ALA A 29 11.47 30.61 8.77
C ALA A 29 12.51 29.52 9.09
N ALA A 30 12.67 29.23 10.38
CA ALA A 30 13.40 28.07 10.85
C ALA A 30 12.71 26.82 10.28
N ARG A 31 13.29 26.30 9.19
CA ARG A 31 12.88 25.06 8.55
C ARG A 31 13.20 23.94 9.54
N ALA A 32 12.18 23.52 10.28
CA ALA A 32 12.24 22.35 11.14
C ALA A 32 12.69 21.17 10.27
N ALA A 33 13.92 20.70 10.49
CA ALA A 33 14.39 19.46 9.93
C ALA A 33 13.54 18.35 10.56
N SER A 34 12.74 17.65 9.75
CA SER A 34 12.07 16.42 10.16
C SER A 34 13.13 15.44 10.68
N PRO A 35 12.92 14.79 11.83
CA PRO A 35 13.87 13.80 12.31
C PRO A 35 13.93 12.64 11.31
N ALA A 36 15.14 12.29 10.89
CA ALA A 36 15.40 11.05 10.17
C ALA A 36 15.00 9.87 11.07
N SER A 37 14.13 9.00 10.56
CA SER A 37 13.69 7.79 11.28
C SER A 37 14.89 6.93 11.67
N ALA A 38 14.98 6.57 12.95
CA ALA A 38 15.95 5.62 13.48
C ALA A 38 15.77 4.23 12.83
N PRO A 39 16.83 3.39 12.78
CA PRO A 39 16.71 2.00 12.32
C PRO A 39 15.69 1.26 13.19
N GLY A 40 14.77 0.55 12.52
CA GLY A 40 13.64 -0.13 13.16
C GLY A 40 14.07 -1.11 14.25
N SER A 41 13.38 -1.08 15.37
CA SER A 41 13.37 -2.15 16.36
C SER A 41 12.95 -3.46 15.69
N ASP A 42 13.47 -4.61 16.14
CA ASP A 42 12.98 -5.95 15.74
C ASP A 42 11.49 -6.19 16.11
N ASP A 43 10.86 -5.22 16.77
CA ASP A 43 9.44 -5.21 17.10
C ASP A 43 8.56 -5.03 15.87
N ILE A 44 7.57 -5.91 15.73
CA ILE A 44 6.55 -5.84 14.67
C ILE A 44 5.80 -4.51 14.75
N THR A 45 5.85 -3.72 13.67
CA THR A 45 5.21 -2.40 13.64
C THR A 45 3.69 -2.51 13.58
N PRO A 46 2.94 -1.46 13.98
CA PRO A 46 1.49 -1.45 13.84
C PRO A 46 1.02 -1.69 12.39
N ALA A 47 1.73 -1.14 11.41
CA ALA A 47 1.42 -1.31 9.99
C ALA A 47 1.67 -2.74 9.50
N GLU A 48 2.80 -3.34 9.89
CA GLU A 48 3.11 -4.73 9.56
C GLU A 48 2.10 -5.69 10.19
N ARG A 49 1.74 -5.47 11.46
CA ARG A 49 0.67 -6.22 12.12
C ARG A 49 -0.64 -6.07 11.37
N LEU A 50 -1.01 -4.84 11.01
CA LEU A 50 -2.25 -4.55 10.29
C LEU A 50 -2.32 -5.35 9.00
N ILE A 51 -1.26 -5.35 8.19
CA ILE A 51 -1.26 -5.93 6.84
C ILE A 51 -1.10 -7.46 6.86
N PHE A 52 -0.30 -8.03 7.77
CA PHE A 52 0.08 -9.45 7.67
C PHE A 52 -0.38 -10.35 8.83
N LEU A 53 -0.61 -9.78 10.01
CA LEU A 53 -0.89 -10.57 11.22
C LEU A 53 -2.33 -10.44 11.70
N THR A 54 -3.09 -9.47 11.19
CA THR A 54 -4.52 -9.40 11.39
C THR A 54 -5.19 -10.58 10.70
N ASP A 55 -6.10 -11.25 11.43
CA ASP A 55 -7.06 -12.16 10.81
C ASP A 55 -8.07 -11.34 10.02
N HIS A 56 -7.82 -11.13 8.74
CA HIS A 56 -8.68 -10.34 7.87
C HIS A 56 -9.96 -11.06 7.47
N LEU A 57 -9.98 -12.39 7.56
CA LEU A 57 -11.07 -13.22 7.06
C LEU A 57 -12.06 -13.58 8.17
N HIS A 58 -11.91 -13.05 9.39
CA HIS A 58 -12.93 -13.15 10.42
C HIS A 58 -14.28 -12.59 9.94
N GLY A 59 -15.36 -13.24 10.37
CA GLY A 59 -16.73 -12.95 9.94
C GLY A 59 -17.06 -13.47 8.53
N VAL A 60 -16.10 -14.02 7.78
CA VAL A 60 -16.36 -14.61 6.46
C VAL A 60 -16.83 -16.05 6.62
N ALA A 61 -18.04 -16.32 6.11
CA ALA A 61 -18.63 -17.66 6.16
C ALA A 61 -17.84 -18.67 5.29
N ALA A 62 -17.91 -19.94 5.66
CA ALA A 62 -17.36 -21.02 4.83
C ALA A 62 -17.96 -21.01 3.41
N GLN A 63 -17.16 -21.40 2.42
CA GLN A 63 -17.52 -21.41 1.00
C GLN A 63 -17.86 -20.02 0.42
N THR A 64 -17.30 -18.96 1.00
CA THR A 64 -17.43 -17.60 0.46
C THR A 64 -16.29 -17.30 -0.50
N GLU A 65 -16.63 -16.83 -1.70
CA GLU A 65 -15.69 -16.29 -2.69
C GLU A 65 -15.67 -14.77 -2.57
N LEU A 66 -14.47 -14.20 -2.36
CA LEU A 66 -14.24 -12.75 -2.41
C LEU A 66 -13.63 -12.40 -3.76
N ASP A 67 -14.29 -11.53 -4.51
CA ASP A 67 -13.84 -11.09 -5.83
C ASP A 67 -13.10 -9.75 -5.73
N TYR A 68 -11.94 -9.67 -6.37
CA TYR A 68 -11.14 -8.47 -6.50
C TYR A 68 -10.87 -8.18 -7.97
N ALA A 69 -11.10 -6.94 -8.40
CA ALA A 69 -10.73 -6.48 -9.74
C ALA A 69 -9.26 -6.11 -9.76
N LEU A 70 -8.51 -6.70 -10.70
CA LEU A 70 -7.13 -6.35 -11.01
C LEU A 70 -7.12 -5.44 -12.23
N ILE A 71 -6.62 -4.22 -12.05
CA ILE A 71 -6.51 -3.22 -13.13
C ILE A 71 -5.06 -2.81 -13.25
N ASP A 72 -4.50 -3.04 -14.43
CA ASP A 72 -3.15 -2.66 -14.83
C ASP A 72 -3.22 -1.63 -15.98
N SER A 73 -2.67 -0.44 -15.75
CA SER A 73 -2.57 0.62 -16.75
C SER A 73 -1.74 0.27 -17.99
N GLY A 74 -0.76 -0.63 -17.85
CA GLY A 74 0.06 -1.16 -18.94
C GLY A 74 -0.66 -2.22 -19.77
N GLN A 75 -1.73 -2.81 -19.25
CA GLN A 75 -2.50 -3.89 -19.88
C GLN A 75 -4.01 -3.60 -19.90
N PRO A 76 -4.48 -2.56 -20.60
CA PRO A 76 -5.89 -2.15 -20.59
C PRO A 76 -6.85 -3.22 -21.15
N SER A 77 -6.36 -4.14 -21.99
CA SER A 77 -7.15 -5.27 -22.48
C SER A 77 -7.50 -6.30 -21.40
N ARG A 78 -6.80 -6.28 -20.25
CA ARG A 78 -7.03 -7.12 -19.06
C ARG A 78 -7.81 -6.40 -17.95
N SER A 79 -8.47 -5.29 -18.28
CA SER A 79 -9.22 -4.47 -17.31
C SER A 79 -10.40 -5.19 -16.62
N ASN A 80 -10.77 -6.39 -17.09
CA ASN A 80 -11.80 -7.23 -16.47
C ASN A 80 -11.23 -8.44 -15.70
N ASP A 81 -9.92 -8.47 -15.45
CA ASP A 81 -9.30 -9.56 -14.71
C ASP A 81 -9.78 -9.57 -13.26
N LEU A 82 -10.18 -10.76 -12.81
CA LEU A 82 -10.64 -10.99 -11.44
C LEU A 82 -9.69 -11.94 -10.73
N VAL A 83 -9.32 -11.55 -9.52
CA VAL A 83 -8.65 -12.40 -8.54
C VAL A 83 -9.69 -12.82 -7.52
N LYS A 84 -9.76 -14.12 -7.27
CA LYS A 84 -10.76 -14.73 -6.41
C LYS A 84 -10.08 -15.33 -5.20
N VAL A 85 -10.61 -15.02 -4.02
CA VAL A 85 -10.21 -15.66 -2.76
C VAL A 85 -11.36 -16.52 -2.27
N LEU A 86 -11.22 -17.83 -2.38
CA LEU A 86 -12.21 -18.79 -1.87
C LEU A 86 -11.86 -19.19 -0.44
N VAL A 87 -12.70 -18.78 0.51
CA VAL A 87 -12.60 -19.15 1.92
C VAL A 87 -13.31 -20.49 2.14
N LEU A 88 -12.55 -21.54 2.43
CA LEU A 88 -13.10 -22.90 2.55
C LEU A 88 -13.67 -23.18 3.94
N SER A 89 -12.97 -22.74 5.00
CA SER A 89 -13.40 -22.83 6.39
C SER A 89 -13.93 -21.50 6.92
N GLU A 90 -14.91 -21.54 7.82
CA GLU A 90 -15.44 -20.33 8.46
C GLU A 90 -14.31 -19.55 9.14
N ASN A 91 -14.31 -18.23 8.98
CA ASN A 91 -13.26 -17.31 9.45
C ASN A 91 -11.86 -17.69 8.96
N ASN A 92 -11.74 -18.51 7.90
CA ASN A 92 -10.48 -19.11 7.49
C ASN A 92 -9.73 -19.81 8.66
N ALA A 93 -10.46 -20.43 9.60
CA ALA A 93 -9.88 -21.00 10.82
C ALA A 93 -8.82 -22.10 10.56
N LYS A 94 -8.80 -22.69 9.36
CA LYS A 94 -7.80 -23.69 8.95
C LYS A 94 -6.66 -23.11 8.12
N GLY A 95 -6.67 -21.81 7.81
CA GLY A 95 -5.72 -21.20 6.88
C GLY A 95 -5.81 -21.79 5.47
N ASP A 96 -7.00 -22.19 5.04
CA ASP A 96 -7.27 -22.95 3.82
C ASP A 96 -7.86 -22.11 2.68
N ALA A 97 -7.86 -20.79 2.81
CA ALA A 97 -8.26 -19.88 1.73
C ALA A 97 -7.39 -20.09 0.48
N GLN A 98 -8.05 -20.25 -0.67
CA GLN A 98 -7.40 -20.46 -1.95
C GLN A 98 -7.50 -19.22 -2.82
N VAL A 99 -6.44 -18.94 -3.58
CA VAL A 99 -6.43 -17.85 -4.56
C VAL A 99 -6.43 -18.40 -5.97
N SER A 100 -7.21 -17.78 -6.85
CA SER A 100 -7.19 -18.06 -8.28
C SER A 100 -7.36 -16.78 -9.09
N ASP A 101 -6.75 -16.73 -10.26
CA ASP A 101 -6.91 -15.65 -11.24
C ASP A 101 -7.29 -16.22 -12.61
N HIS A 102 -7.15 -15.45 -13.69
CA HIS A 102 -7.47 -15.88 -15.05
C HIS A 102 -6.66 -17.12 -15.50
N SER A 103 -5.52 -17.41 -14.87
CA SER A 103 -4.65 -18.55 -15.20
C SER A 103 -5.00 -19.82 -14.43
N GLY A 104 -5.91 -19.72 -13.45
CA GLY A 104 -6.33 -20.81 -12.59
C GLY A 104 -5.87 -20.61 -11.14
N SER A 105 -5.64 -21.72 -10.43
CA SER A 105 -5.24 -21.68 -9.02
C SER A 105 -3.80 -21.21 -8.86
N VAL A 106 -3.58 -20.29 -7.91
CA VAL A 106 -2.29 -19.67 -7.65
C VAL A 106 -1.76 -20.18 -6.31
N ASN A 107 -0.58 -20.79 -6.34
CA ASN A 107 0.09 -21.25 -5.12
C ASN A 107 0.91 -20.10 -4.51
N LEU A 108 0.50 -19.65 -3.33
CA LEU A 108 1.11 -18.52 -2.64
C LEU A 108 1.94 -18.98 -1.44
N PRO A 109 3.07 -18.31 -1.14
CA PRO A 109 3.87 -18.59 0.04
C PRO A 109 3.22 -17.97 1.31
N ILE A 110 2.01 -18.43 1.67
CA ILE A 110 1.22 -17.84 2.76
C ILE A 110 1.82 -18.17 4.12
N GLY A 111 2.55 -19.29 4.26
CA GLY A 111 3.44 -19.54 5.42
C GLY A 111 2.79 -19.42 6.81
N GLY A 112 1.49 -19.74 6.95
CA GLY A 112 0.77 -19.61 8.22
C GLY A 112 0.32 -18.18 8.59
N LEU A 113 0.50 -17.21 7.68
CA LEU A 113 -0.06 -15.86 7.82
C LEU A 113 -1.58 -15.91 7.87
N GLN A 114 -2.16 -15.13 8.78
CA GLN A 114 -3.62 -15.05 8.99
C GLN A 114 -4.27 -13.95 8.13
N CYS A 115 -3.46 -13.17 7.41
CA CYS A 115 -3.96 -12.14 6.53
C CYS A 115 -4.73 -12.72 5.33
N ASN A 116 -5.62 -11.90 4.79
CA ASN A 116 -6.24 -12.16 3.50
C ASN A 116 -5.17 -12.42 2.41
N PRO A 117 -5.21 -13.59 1.73
CA PRO A 117 -4.17 -13.97 0.78
C PRO A 117 -4.16 -13.12 -0.50
N ALA A 118 -5.19 -12.30 -0.75
CA ALA A 118 -5.16 -11.27 -1.80
C ALA A 118 -3.97 -10.31 -1.64
N ILE A 119 -3.55 -10.04 -0.38
CA ILE A 119 -2.38 -9.20 -0.09
C ILE A 119 -1.11 -9.86 -0.62
N ILE A 120 -0.89 -11.13 -0.25
CA ILE A 120 0.30 -11.87 -0.68
C ILE A 120 0.28 -12.08 -2.20
N TYR A 121 -0.88 -12.37 -2.79
CA TYR A 121 -1.04 -12.45 -4.23
C TYR A 121 -0.52 -11.19 -4.93
N PHE A 122 -1.05 -10.02 -4.54
CA PHE A 122 -0.72 -8.76 -5.21
C PHE A 122 0.76 -8.40 -5.07
N LEU A 123 1.32 -8.58 -3.87
CA LEU A 123 2.74 -8.30 -3.64
C LEU A 123 3.65 -9.22 -4.45
N GLU A 124 3.32 -10.50 -4.55
CA GLU A 124 4.12 -11.44 -5.32
C GLU A 124 3.94 -11.27 -6.84
N HIS A 125 2.76 -10.85 -7.27
CA HIS A 125 2.50 -10.47 -8.66
C HIS A 125 3.39 -9.30 -9.08
N ASP A 126 3.35 -8.19 -8.34
CA ASP A 126 4.13 -7.00 -8.62
C ASP A 126 5.65 -7.27 -8.56
N ILE A 127 6.11 -8.07 -7.59
CA ILE A 127 7.53 -8.43 -7.49
C ILE A 127 7.97 -9.32 -8.66
N ALA A 128 7.11 -10.25 -9.11
CA ALA A 128 7.40 -11.07 -10.28
C ALA A 128 7.50 -10.22 -11.56
N GLU A 129 6.61 -9.23 -11.70
CA GLU A 129 6.65 -8.26 -12.79
C GLU A 129 7.95 -7.44 -12.74
N MET A 130 8.29 -6.88 -11.58
CA MET A 130 9.54 -6.13 -11.42
C MET A 130 10.77 -6.98 -11.72
N GLN A 131 10.80 -8.24 -11.29
CA GLN A 131 11.88 -9.17 -11.67
C GLN A 131 11.95 -9.33 -13.18
N GLY A 132 10.82 -9.52 -13.87
CA GLY A 132 10.77 -9.66 -15.33
C GLY A 132 11.27 -8.42 -16.07
N LEU A 133 10.88 -7.23 -15.60
CA LEU A 133 11.20 -5.96 -16.26
C LEU A 133 12.62 -5.46 -15.96
N THR A 134 13.19 -5.80 -14.80
CA THR A 134 14.50 -5.27 -14.36
C THR A 134 15.62 -6.30 -14.36
N GLY A 135 15.29 -7.60 -14.40
CA GLY A 135 16.23 -8.68 -14.11
C GLY A 135 16.71 -8.73 -12.65
N GLY A 136 16.12 -7.92 -11.76
CA GLY A 136 16.40 -7.94 -10.33
C GLY A 136 15.91 -9.22 -9.65
N GLN A 137 16.53 -9.58 -8.53
CA GLN A 137 16.18 -10.80 -7.80
C GLN A 137 14.91 -10.61 -6.96
N ARG A 138 13.93 -11.54 -7.03
CA ARG A 138 12.70 -11.50 -6.20
C ARG A 138 12.95 -11.21 -4.72
N ARG A 139 13.89 -11.96 -4.11
CA ARG A 139 14.25 -11.82 -2.69
C ARG A 139 14.71 -10.41 -2.33
N TYR A 140 15.34 -9.72 -3.27
CA TYR A 140 15.79 -8.36 -3.06
C TYR A 140 14.61 -7.41 -2.88
N PHE A 141 13.65 -7.44 -3.80
CA PHE A 141 12.45 -6.60 -3.74
C PHE A 141 11.58 -6.92 -2.52
N GLN A 142 11.40 -8.20 -2.20
CA GLN A 142 10.74 -8.65 -0.97
C GLN A 142 11.40 -8.05 0.27
N GLN A 143 12.73 -8.08 0.36
CA GLN A 143 13.48 -7.51 1.48
C GLN A 143 13.31 -5.99 1.57
N ARG A 144 13.36 -5.27 0.44
CA ARG A 144 13.13 -3.81 0.43
C ARG A 144 11.74 -3.44 0.93
N LEU A 145 10.70 -4.15 0.47
CA LEU A 145 9.33 -3.94 0.94
C LEU A 145 9.18 -4.25 2.43
N ARG A 146 9.76 -5.35 2.90
CA ARG A 146 9.75 -5.72 4.32
C ARG A 146 10.40 -4.63 5.18
N LEU A 147 11.57 -4.14 4.80
CA LEU A 147 12.26 -3.07 5.54
C LEU A 147 11.45 -1.77 5.57
N ALA A 148 10.74 -1.44 4.48
CA ALA A 148 9.90 -0.25 4.42
C ALA A 148 8.69 -0.33 5.35
N LEU A 149 8.11 -1.52 5.53
CA LEU A 149 7.02 -1.77 6.47
C LEU A 149 7.53 -1.83 7.93
N ALA A 150 8.71 -2.39 8.15
CA ALA A 150 9.40 -2.40 9.44
C ALA A 150 9.85 -1.00 9.90
N ALA A 151 9.97 -0.04 8.98
CA ALA A 151 10.25 1.35 9.31
C ALA A 151 9.05 2.09 9.93
N GLY A 152 7.88 1.43 10.05
CA GLY A 152 6.71 1.95 10.74
C GLY A 152 6.01 3.08 9.97
N PRO A 153 5.50 2.82 8.75
CA PRO A 153 4.76 3.83 8.00
C PRO A 153 3.51 4.27 8.77
N HIS A 154 3.13 5.54 8.58
CA HIS A 154 1.95 6.10 9.22
C HIS A 154 0.67 5.41 8.75
N ILE A 155 -0.31 5.29 9.66
CA ILE A 155 -1.63 4.74 9.38
C ILE A 155 -2.62 5.90 9.44
N ASP A 156 -3.13 6.33 8.28
CA ASP A 156 -4.14 7.38 8.21
C ASP A 156 -5.55 6.78 8.25
N SER A 157 -6.47 7.38 9.00
CA SER A 157 -7.91 7.10 8.81
C SER A 157 -8.46 8.01 7.71
N VAL A 158 -9.05 7.42 6.67
CA VAL A 158 -9.59 8.12 5.51
C VAL A 158 -10.99 7.61 5.15
N PRO A 159 -11.91 8.48 4.72
CA PRO A 159 -13.16 8.03 4.14
C PRO A 159 -12.89 7.32 2.80
N SER A 160 -13.66 6.28 2.52
CA SER A 160 -13.64 5.54 1.26
C SER A 160 -15.06 5.09 0.91
N GLU A 161 -15.26 4.61 -0.32
CA GLU A 161 -16.52 3.99 -0.73
C GLU A 161 -16.26 2.61 -1.34
N VAL A 162 -17.13 1.65 -1.01
CA VAL A 162 -17.10 0.29 -1.55
C VAL A 162 -18.51 -0.10 -1.94
N GLY A 163 -18.72 -0.41 -3.22
CA GLY A 163 -20.06 -0.72 -3.75
C GLY A 163 -21.09 0.39 -3.50
N GLY A 164 -20.66 1.66 -3.54
CA GLY A 164 -21.49 2.83 -3.25
C GLY A 164 -21.85 3.04 -1.78
N LYS A 165 -21.24 2.30 -0.85
CA LYS A 165 -21.41 2.48 0.60
C LYS A 165 -20.19 3.17 1.20
N PRO A 166 -20.37 4.21 2.03
CA PRO A 166 -19.27 4.86 2.72
C PRO A 166 -18.69 3.93 3.79
N VAL A 167 -17.36 3.86 3.84
CA VAL A 167 -16.61 3.09 4.84
C VAL A 167 -15.44 3.93 5.37
N SER A 168 -15.10 3.77 6.65
CA SER A 168 -13.89 4.34 7.22
C SER A 168 -12.73 3.36 6.99
N ALA A 169 -11.75 3.78 6.20
CA ALA A 169 -10.60 2.95 5.85
C ALA A 169 -9.32 3.45 6.54
N ARG A 170 -8.38 2.53 6.73
CA ARG A 170 -7.02 2.75 7.19
C ARG A 170 -6.11 2.69 5.98
N ARG A 171 -5.41 3.79 5.69
CA ARG A 171 -4.48 3.91 4.57
C ARG A 171 -3.05 3.83 5.09
N ILE A 172 -2.27 2.94 4.48
CA ILE A 172 -0.83 2.80 4.71
C ILE A 172 -0.13 3.04 3.39
N VAL A 173 0.89 3.90 3.39
CA VAL A 173 1.68 4.23 2.21
C VAL A 173 3.15 3.92 2.47
N VAL A 174 3.79 3.18 1.57
CA VAL A 174 5.23 2.90 1.63
C VAL A 174 5.90 3.11 0.28
N GLN A 175 7.16 3.55 0.32
CA GLN A 175 8.03 3.67 -0.86
C GLN A 175 9.32 2.86 -0.64
N PRO A 176 9.30 1.56 -0.95
CA PRO A 176 10.38 0.64 -0.55
C PRO A 176 11.76 0.97 -1.13
N TYR A 177 11.77 1.62 -2.29
CA TYR A 177 12.99 1.83 -3.07
C TYR A 177 13.53 3.26 -2.97
N LEU A 178 12.86 4.17 -2.23
CA LEU A 178 13.23 5.58 -2.17
C LEU A 178 14.65 5.80 -1.62
N ASN A 179 15.02 5.04 -0.60
CA ASN A 179 16.35 5.06 0.03
C ASN A 179 17.10 3.76 -0.29
N ASP A 180 16.97 3.25 -1.52
CA ASP A 180 17.66 2.04 -1.93
C ASP A 180 19.11 2.35 -2.35
N PRO A 181 20.14 1.76 -1.71
CA PRO A 181 21.53 1.91 -2.17
C PRO A 181 21.76 1.43 -3.60
N ASN A 182 20.89 0.57 -4.16
CA ASN A 182 20.96 0.14 -5.56
C ASN A 182 19.89 0.80 -6.44
N ALA A 183 19.27 1.91 -6.01
CA ALA A 183 18.20 2.59 -6.75
C ALA A 183 18.59 2.91 -8.20
N GLU A 184 19.86 3.25 -8.47
CA GLU A 184 20.35 3.55 -9.81
C GLU A 184 20.13 2.41 -10.81
N ARG A 185 20.16 1.15 -10.35
CA ARG A 185 19.91 -0.03 -11.21
C ARG A 185 18.44 -0.16 -11.63
N PHE A 186 17.55 0.48 -10.90
CA PHE A 186 16.10 0.40 -11.06
C PHE A 186 15.48 1.81 -11.07
N ALA A 187 16.15 2.76 -11.74
CA ALA A 187 15.87 4.19 -11.63
C ALA A 187 14.38 4.53 -11.76
N GLN A 188 13.68 3.89 -12.71
CA GLN A 188 12.24 4.08 -12.93
C GLN A 188 11.36 3.71 -11.73
N TYR A 189 11.77 2.75 -10.90
CA TYR A 189 11.01 2.26 -9.74
C TYR A 189 11.46 2.86 -8.41
N THR A 190 12.48 3.72 -8.39
CA THR A 190 12.99 4.33 -7.14
C THR A 190 11.86 5.01 -6.36
N GLY A 191 11.01 5.75 -7.05
CA GLY A 191 9.87 6.44 -6.45
C GLY A 191 8.65 5.54 -6.22
N LYS A 192 8.66 4.26 -6.62
CA LYS A 192 7.47 3.40 -6.60
C LYS A 192 6.82 3.39 -5.21
N ARG A 193 5.51 3.56 -5.19
CA ARG A 193 4.69 3.68 -3.99
C ARG A 193 3.68 2.55 -3.91
N TYR A 194 3.54 1.93 -2.75
CA TYR A 194 2.49 0.98 -2.43
C TYR A 194 1.50 1.68 -1.49
N THR A 195 0.22 1.53 -1.78
CA THR A 195 -0.87 2.03 -0.94
C THR A 195 -1.76 0.85 -0.58
N PHE A 196 -1.91 0.59 0.72
CA PHE A 196 -2.84 -0.38 1.26
C PHE A 196 -4.01 0.39 1.86
N LEU A 197 -5.23 0.02 1.48
CA LEU A 197 -6.46 0.58 2.01
C LEU A 197 -7.28 -0.56 2.62
N LEU A 198 -7.39 -0.56 3.96
CA LEU A 198 -8.05 -1.62 4.71
C LEU A 198 -9.25 -1.07 5.49
N ALA A 199 -10.38 -1.78 5.51
CA ALA A 199 -11.58 -1.34 6.24
C ALA A 199 -12.29 -2.51 6.90
N ASP A 200 -12.61 -2.37 8.19
CA ASP A 200 -13.23 -3.45 8.98
C ASP A 200 -14.63 -3.83 8.47
N GLY A 201 -15.33 -2.91 7.82
CA GLY A 201 -16.66 -3.12 7.24
C GLY A 201 -16.68 -3.84 5.88
N VAL A 202 -15.51 -4.23 5.35
CA VAL A 202 -15.39 -4.95 4.08
C VAL A 202 -15.06 -6.42 4.36
N PRO A 203 -15.76 -7.40 3.75
CA PRO A 203 -15.39 -8.81 3.87
C PRO A 203 -13.94 -9.05 3.44
N GLY A 204 -13.13 -9.65 4.31
CA GLY A 204 -11.69 -9.81 4.05
C GLY A 204 -10.85 -8.56 4.30
N GLN A 205 -11.45 -7.48 4.80
CA GLN A 205 -10.86 -6.20 5.22
C GLN A 205 -10.00 -5.43 4.21
N VAL A 206 -9.78 -5.94 3.01
CA VAL A 206 -8.98 -5.30 1.96
C VAL A 206 -9.93 -4.53 1.04
N VAL A 207 -9.85 -3.20 1.05
CA VAL A 207 -10.58 -2.36 0.09
C VAL A 207 -9.82 -2.31 -1.22
N GLN A 208 -8.54 -1.94 -1.14
CA GLN A 208 -7.67 -1.78 -2.30
C GLN A 208 -6.21 -1.97 -1.89
N ILE A 209 -5.44 -2.58 -2.79
CA ILE A 209 -3.99 -2.48 -2.79
C ILE A 209 -3.60 -1.88 -4.13
N ARG A 210 -2.76 -0.86 -4.12
CA ARG A 210 -2.36 -0.13 -5.32
C ARG A 210 -0.87 0.10 -5.33
N THR A 211 -0.25 -0.03 -6.50
CA THR A 211 1.08 0.50 -6.74
C THR A 211 1.06 1.60 -7.77
N ASP A 212 1.94 2.59 -7.57
CA ASP A 212 2.19 3.67 -8.51
C ASP A 212 3.68 3.77 -8.79
N VAL A 213 4.06 3.74 -10.06
CA VAL A 213 5.34 4.26 -10.53
C VAL A 213 5.10 5.72 -10.90
N PRO A 214 5.78 6.68 -10.25
CA PRO A 214 5.52 8.08 -10.52
C PRO A 214 5.89 8.45 -11.95
N GLY A 215 5.19 9.45 -12.50
CA GLY A 215 5.58 10.11 -13.73
C GLY A 215 6.85 10.97 -13.57
N PRO A 216 7.22 11.73 -14.62
CA PRO A 216 8.36 12.63 -14.59
C PRO A 216 8.34 13.55 -13.37
N ASN A 217 9.52 13.82 -12.79
CA ASN A 217 9.67 14.67 -11.59
C ASN A 217 8.92 14.16 -10.34
N ASN A 218 8.76 12.84 -10.20
CA ASN A 218 8.02 12.21 -9.09
C ASN A 218 6.52 12.58 -9.06
N ASP A 219 5.90 12.77 -10.23
CA ASP A 219 4.47 13.09 -10.33
C ASP A 219 3.60 11.86 -10.06
N PHE A 220 2.93 11.83 -8.91
CA PHE A 220 1.97 10.78 -8.57
C PHE A 220 0.52 11.11 -8.97
N THR A 221 0.26 12.32 -9.46
CA THR A 221 -1.04 12.71 -10.05
C THR A 221 -1.16 12.12 -11.45
N HIS A 222 -0.05 12.04 -12.19
CA HIS A 222 0.05 11.39 -13.50
C HIS A 222 1.10 10.28 -13.47
N PRO A 223 0.81 9.13 -12.81
CA PRO A 223 1.75 8.03 -12.70
C PRO A 223 2.10 7.47 -14.09
N ALA A 224 3.36 7.08 -14.27
CA ALA A 224 3.81 6.38 -15.47
C ALA A 224 3.22 4.96 -15.57
N HIS A 225 2.96 4.35 -14.40
CA HIS A 225 2.33 3.05 -14.30
C HIS A 225 1.51 2.97 -13.00
N THR A 226 0.30 2.43 -13.10
CA THR A 226 -0.53 2.09 -11.95
C THR A 226 -1.06 0.67 -12.10
N GLU A 227 -0.97 -0.07 -11.01
CA GLU A 227 -1.64 -1.36 -10.86
C GLU A 227 -2.46 -1.34 -9.58
N SER A 228 -3.67 -1.90 -9.60
CA SER A 228 -4.48 -2.00 -8.39
C SER A 228 -5.32 -3.27 -8.32
N LEU A 229 -5.48 -3.78 -7.10
CA LEU A 229 -6.37 -4.87 -6.74
C LEU A 229 -7.45 -4.33 -5.80
N SER A 230 -8.70 -4.28 -6.24
CA SER A 230 -9.80 -3.62 -5.50
C SER A 230 -10.98 -4.56 -5.26
N PHE A 231 -11.47 -4.63 -4.03
CA PHE A 231 -12.60 -5.48 -3.66
C PHE A 231 -13.86 -5.11 -4.45
N GLN A 232 -14.54 -6.13 -4.98
CA GLN A 232 -15.78 -5.98 -5.76
C GLN A 232 -16.98 -6.57 -5.04
N SER A 233 -16.88 -7.84 -4.62
CA SER A 233 -18.02 -8.55 -4.06
C SER A 233 -17.62 -9.73 -3.19
N ALA A 234 -18.59 -10.21 -2.39
CA ALA A 234 -18.48 -11.45 -1.63
C ALA A 234 -19.70 -12.33 -1.96
N LEU A 235 -19.44 -13.52 -2.49
CA LEU A 235 -20.46 -14.47 -2.94
C LEU A 235 -20.36 -15.74 -2.10
N ASN A 236 -21.36 -15.98 -1.25
CA ASN A 236 -21.45 -17.23 -0.50
C ASN A 236 -21.99 -18.34 -1.42
N LYS A 237 -21.14 -19.30 -1.76
CA LYS A 237 -21.56 -20.52 -2.45
C LYS A 237 -22.17 -21.44 -1.39
N LEU A 238 -23.49 -21.38 -1.24
CA LEU A 238 -24.20 -22.35 -0.41
C LEU A 238 -23.71 -23.77 -0.76
N PRO A 239 -23.39 -24.62 0.22
CA PRO A 239 -22.99 -25.99 -0.06
C PRO A 239 -24.10 -26.65 -0.87
N SER A 240 -23.78 -27.15 -2.07
CA SER A 240 -24.69 -28.01 -2.81
C SER A 240 -25.14 -29.12 -1.86
N PRO A 241 -26.46 -29.35 -1.67
CA PRO A 241 -26.93 -30.45 -0.85
C PRO A 241 -26.31 -31.73 -1.40
N GLY A 242 -25.48 -32.36 -0.58
CA GLY A 242 -24.61 -33.45 -1.00
C GLY A 242 -25.38 -34.56 -1.72
N LYS A 243 -24.72 -35.20 -2.69
CA LYS A 243 -25.11 -36.53 -3.17
C LYS A 243 -25.45 -37.38 -1.95
N LEU A 244 -26.74 -37.67 -1.77
CA LEU A 244 -27.21 -38.64 -0.80
C LEU A 244 -26.43 -39.95 -1.06
N PRO A 245 -25.87 -40.60 -0.02
CA PRO A 245 -25.25 -41.90 -0.20
C PRO A 245 -26.29 -42.85 -0.79
N ALA A 246 -25.96 -43.46 -1.93
CA ALA A 246 -26.82 -44.44 -2.58
C ALA A 246 -27.18 -45.53 -1.57
N LYS A 247 -28.47 -45.63 -1.25
CA LYS A 247 -29.03 -46.65 -0.36
C LYS A 247 -28.63 -48.03 -0.92
N PRO A 248 -27.99 -48.92 -0.13
CA PRO A 248 -27.65 -50.24 -0.63
C PRO A 248 -28.94 -51.00 -0.94
N SER A 249 -29.13 -51.32 -2.21
CA SER A 249 -30.19 -52.22 -2.68
C SER A 249 -29.87 -53.63 -2.21
N ASN A 250 -30.32 -54.00 -1.01
CA ASN A 250 -30.43 -55.39 -0.62
C ASN A 250 -31.70 -55.58 0.20
N ALA A 251 -32.75 -56.06 -0.46
CA ALA A 251 -33.92 -56.63 0.19
C ALA A 251 -34.18 -58.01 -0.45
N PRO A 252 -34.31 -59.10 0.34
CA PRO A 252 -34.60 -60.43 -0.18
C PRO A 252 -36.03 -60.48 -0.71
N ARG A 253 -36.21 -60.97 -1.94
CA ARG A 253 -37.52 -61.24 -2.53
C ARG A 253 -38.13 -62.47 -1.85
N ALA A 254 -39.05 -62.25 -0.92
CA ALA A 254 -39.93 -63.30 -0.43
C ALA A 254 -40.97 -63.62 -1.51
N SER A 255 -40.88 -64.80 -2.12
CA SER A 255 -41.92 -65.37 -2.99
C SER A 255 -42.85 -66.26 -2.16
N ARG A 256 -44.14 -65.88 -2.17
CA ARG A 256 -45.28 -66.78 -2.00
C ARG A 256 -45.42 -67.72 -3.19
#